data_AF-A0A250IJW3-F1
#
_entry.id   AF-A0A250IJW3-F1
#
_cell.length_a   1.000
_cell.length_b   1.000
_cell.length_c   1.000
_cell.angle_alpha   90.00
_cell.angle_beta   90.00
_cell.angle_gamma   90.00
#
_symmetry.space_group_name_H-M   'P 1'
#
loop_
_entity.id
_entity.type
_entity.pdbx_description
1 polymer ?
#
loop_
_entity_poly.entity_id
_entity_poly.type
_entity_poly.pdbx_seq_one_letter_code
_entity_poly.pdbx_strand_id
1 'polypeptide(L)'
;MERKVSGSTTVTSKEIKVALEKARTLAPEEEKVLRMRHGAGASSKSAPLPRAAGNNEELGDELLLIEMQLMKAMRERTGQSKTASNKPKAAVTASATKEKIVRALKKKK
;
A
#
# COMPACT_ATOMS: atom_id res chain seq x y z
N MET A 1 7.29 50.76 3.53
CA MET A 1 6.56 50.23 2.37
C MET A 1 6.14 48.81 2.66
N GLU A 2 4.90 48.62 3.10
CA GLU A 2 4.33 47.28 3.27
C GLU A 2 3.88 46.75 1.91
N ARG A 3 4.47 45.63 1.47
CA ARG A 3 4.04 44.93 0.26
C ARG A 3 2.78 44.15 0.60
N LYS A 4 1.61 44.68 0.21
CA LYS A 4 0.37 43.88 0.16
C LYS A 4 0.52 42.80 -0.91
N VAL A 5 0.80 41.58 -0.49
CA VAL A 5 0.71 40.39 -1.34
C VAL A 5 -0.78 40.11 -1.55
N SER A 6 -1.39 40.84 -2.49
CA SER A 6 -2.77 40.62 -2.88
C SER A 6 -2.85 39.34 -3.72
N GLY A 7 -3.52 38.33 -3.18
CA GLY A 7 -3.90 37.13 -3.92
C GLY A 7 -3.27 35.84 -3.40
N SER A 8 -3.62 35.42 -2.18
CA SER A 8 -3.49 34.01 -1.83
C SER A 8 -4.64 33.26 -2.51
N THR A 9 -4.40 32.77 -3.72
CA THR A 9 -5.32 31.85 -4.38
C THR A 9 -5.20 30.49 -3.70
N THR A 10 -6.21 30.11 -2.93
CA THR A 10 -6.27 28.79 -2.31
C THR A 10 -6.52 27.76 -3.40
N VAL A 11 -5.46 27.09 -3.86
CA VAL A 11 -5.58 26.03 -4.86
C VAL A 11 -6.04 24.76 -4.17
N THR A 12 -7.20 24.25 -4.58
CA THR A 12 -7.78 23.04 -4.00
C THR A 12 -7.22 21.78 -4.65
N SER A 13 -7.22 20.67 -3.91
CA SER A 13 -6.80 19.36 -4.42
C SER A 13 -7.63 18.89 -5.62
N LYS A 14 -8.91 19.28 -5.69
CA LYS A 14 -9.82 18.97 -6.80
C LYS A 14 -9.42 19.69 -8.09
N GLU A 15 -9.10 20.97 -8.01
CA GLU A 15 -8.66 21.78 -9.15
C GLU A 15 -7.35 21.26 -9.72
N ILE A 16 -6.40 20.91 -8.85
CA ILE A 16 -5.12 20.33 -9.28
C ILE A 16 -5.33 18.97 -9.92
N LYS A 17 -6.21 18.12 -9.38
CA LYS A 17 -6.49 16.83 -10.01
C LYS A 17 -6.99 17.01 -11.45
N VAL A 18 -7.94 17.92 -11.67
CA VAL A 18 -8.49 18.23 -13.00
C VAL A 18 -7.43 18.86 -13.92
N ALA A 19 -6.58 19.74 -13.40
CA ALA A 19 -5.51 20.36 -14.17
C ALA A 19 -4.44 19.34 -14.59
N LEU A 20 -4.04 18.44 -13.68
CA LEU A 20 -3.05 17.41 -13.94
C LEU A 20 -3.56 16.35 -14.93
N GLU A 21 -4.85 16.02 -14.91
CA GLU A 21 -5.45 15.13 -15.94
C GLU A 21 -5.40 15.73 -17.35
N LYS A 22 -5.37 17.05 -17.48
CA LYS A 22 -5.31 17.77 -18.77
C LYS A 22 -3.89 18.10 -19.20
N ALA A 23 -2.95 18.13 -18.28
CA ALA A 23 -1.56 18.45 -18.55
C ALA A 23 -0.90 17.33 -19.38
N ARG A 24 -0.19 17.70 -20.45
CA ARG A 24 0.54 16.75 -21.33
C ARG A 24 2.04 16.99 -21.38
N THR A 25 2.50 18.06 -20.74
CA THR A 25 3.88 18.56 -20.85
C THR A 25 4.69 18.39 -19.57
N LEU A 26 4.06 17.94 -18.47
CA LEU A 26 4.74 17.75 -17.20
C LEU A 26 5.53 16.45 -17.24
N ALA A 27 6.75 16.49 -16.70
CA ALA A 27 7.50 15.27 -16.46
C ALA A 27 6.81 14.46 -15.32
N PRO A 28 6.95 13.12 -15.31
CA PRO A 28 6.31 12.28 -14.28
C PRO A 28 6.68 12.65 -12.84
N GLU A 29 7.93 13.08 -12.61
CA GLU A 29 8.40 13.52 -11.28
C GLU A 29 7.76 14.84 -10.86
N GLU A 30 7.59 15.78 -11.80
CA GLU A 30 6.97 17.08 -11.53
C GLU A 30 5.49 16.92 -11.18
N GLU A 31 4.77 16.09 -11.95
CA GLU A 31 3.38 15.75 -11.65
C GLU A 31 3.25 15.12 -10.25
N LYS A 32 4.13 14.17 -9.92
CA LYS A 32 4.16 13.50 -8.62
C LYS A 32 4.37 14.49 -7.47
N VAL A 33 5.32 15.42 -7.60
CA VAL A 33 5.57 16.46 -6.58
C VAL A 33 4.35 17.35 -6.40
N LEU A 34 3.68 17.75 -7.48
CA LEU A 34 2.44 18.55 -7.39
C LEU A 34 1.31 17.78 -6.70
N ARG A 35 1.14 16.50 -7.04
CA ARG A 35 0.16 15.61 -6.37
C ARG A 35 0.43 15.51 -4.87
N MET A 36 1.69 15.31 -4.48
CA MET A 36 2.09 15.23 -3.07
C MET A 36 1.89 16.55 -2.33
N ARG A 37 2.31 17.67 -2.92
CA ARG A 37 2.24 19.00 -2.29
C ARG A 37 0.81 19.42 -1.98
N HIS A 38 -0.13 19.06 -2.86
CA HIS A 38 -1.52 19.51 -2.77
C HIS A 38 -2.51 18.41 -2.38
N GLY A 39 -2.01 17.22 -2.03
CA GLY A 39 -2.84 16.07 -1.67
C GLY A 39 -3.78 15.62 -2.79
N ALA A 40 -3.44 15.91 -4.05
CA ALA A 40 -4.19 15.45 -5.20
C ALA A 40 -3.81 13.98 -5.44
N GLY A 41 -4.66 13.05 -4.98
CA GLY A 41 -4.42 11.61 -5.14
C GLY A 41 -4.25 11.15 -6.59
N ALA A 42 -3.94 9.87 -6.79
CA ALA A 42 -3.80 9.29 -8.12
C ALA A 42 -5.03 9.54 -9.00
N SER A 43 -4.81 9.61 -10.32
CA SER A 43 -5.86 9.84 -11.32
C SER A 43 -7.04 8.88 -11.13
N SER A 44 -6.76 7.60 -10.93
CA SER A 44 -7.74 6.58 -10.57
C SER A 44 -7.28 5.76 -9.36
N LYS A 45 -8.24 5.42 -8.48
CA LYS A 45 -8.03 4.50 -7.35
C LYS A 45 -8.12 3.03 -7.76
N SER A 46 -8.70 2.74 -8.92
CA SER A 46 -8.94 1.38 -9.43
C SER A 46 -8.07 1.03 -10.63
N ALA A 47 -7.44 2.03 -11.29
CA ALA A 47 -6.52 1.76 -12.37
C ALA A 47 -5.24 1.14 -11.81
N PRO A 48 -4.68 0.11 -12.48
CA PRO A 48 -3.34 -0.38 -12.19
C PRO A 48 -2.34 0.77 -12.21
N LEU A 49 -1.40 0.79 -11.27
CA LEU A 49 -0.31 1.75 -11.28
C LEU A 49 0.47 1.62 -12.60
N PRO A 50 0.92 2.75 -13.19
CA PRO A 50 1.75 2.69 -14.38
C PRO A 50 2.98 1.84 -14.11
N ARG A 51 3.21 0.83 -14.95
CA ARG A 51 4.37 -0.05 -14.84
C ARG A 51 5.61 0.72 -15.31
N ALA A 52 6.72 0.55 -14.60
CA ALA A 52 7.98 1.22 -14.93
C ALA A 52 8.47 0.88 -16.36
N ALA A 53 8.15 -0.31 -16.86
CA ALA A 53 8.50 -0.74 -18.22
C ALA A 53 7.69 -0.05 -19.34
N GLY A 54 6.59 0.66 -19.02
CA GLY A 54 5.71 1.27 -20.01
C GLY A 54 5.21 0.24 -21.03
N ASN A 55 5.57 0.45 -22.31
CA ASN A 55 5.23 -0.44 -23.43
C ASN A 55 6.40 -1.33 -23.88
N ASN A 56 7.51 -1.38 -23.15
CA ASN A 56 8.66 -2.22 -23.49
C ASN A 56 8.54 -3.56 -22.74
N GLU A 57 8.18 -4.61 -23.48
CA GLU A 57 7.99 -5.96 -22.93
C GLU A 57 9.30 -6.58 -22.43
N GLU A 58 10.41 -6.38 -23.13
CA GLU A 58 11.74 -6.89 -22.76
C GLU A 58 12.20 -6.32 -21.39
N LEU A 59 12.05 -5.00 -21.21
CA LEU A 59 12.30 -4.36 -19.91
C LEU A 59 11.34 -4.87 -18.82
N GLY A 60 10.10 -5.19 -19.19
CA GLY A 60 9.12 -5.78 -18.29
C GLY A 60 9.58 -7.14 -17.74
N ASP A 61 10.09 -7.99 -18.62
CA ASP A 61 10.59 -9.32 -18.27
C ASP A 61 11.87 -9.25 -17.41
N GLU A 62 12.78 -8.33 -17.73
CA GLU A 62 13.99 -8.08 -16.92
C GLU A 62 13.63 -7.63 -15.51
N LEU A 63 12.71 -6.68 -15.37
CA LEU A 63 12.25 -6.20 -14.07
C LEU A 63 11.55 -7.29 -13.27
N LEU A 64 10.75 -8.15 -13.93
CA LEU A 64 10.10 -9.29 -13.29
C LEU A 64 11.13 -10.31 -12.78
N LEU A 65 12.15 -10.62 -13.57
CA LEU A 65 13.22 -11.52 -13.17
C LEU A 65 13.95 -11.00 -11.92
N ILE A 66 14.29 -9.70 -11.90
CA ILE A 66 14.93 -9.05 -10.75
C ILE A 66 14.04 -9.13 -9.50
N GLU A 67 12.74 -8.86 -9.64
CA GLU A 67 11.79 -8.96 -8.53
C GLU A 67 11.73 -10.38 -7.95
N MET A 68 11.66 -11.40 -8.81
CA MET A 68 11.68 -12.79 -8.39
C MET A 68 12.97 -13.15 -7.63
N GLN A 69 14.13 -12.71 -8.12
CA GLN A 69 15.41 -12.94 -7.45
C GLN A 69 15.47 -12.25 -6.09
N LEU A 70 15.01 -11.00 -6.00
CA LEU A 70 14.94 -10.26 -4.74
C LEU A 70 14.02 -10.95 -3.73
N MET A 71 12.85 -11.39 -4.15
CA MET A 71 11.90 -12.12 -3.30
C MET A 71 12.47 -13.46 -2.81
N LYS A 72 13.21 -14.18 -3.66
CA LYS A 72 13.95 -15.38 -3.24
C LYS A 72 15.01 -15.05 -2.19
N ALA A 73 15.85 -14.04 -2.44
CA ALA A 73 16.88 -13.60 -1.49
C ALA A 73 16.29 -13.10 -0.16
N MET A 74 15.15 -12.40 -0.19
CA MET A 74 14.42 -12.00 1.02
C MET A 74 13.86 -13.20 1.78
N ARG A 75 13.32 -14.20 1.08
CA ARG A 75 12.84 -15.45 1.70
C ARG A 75 13.98 -16.26 2.28
N GLU A 76 15.14 -16.32 1.66
CA GLU A 76 16.32 -17.00 2.21
C GLU A 76 16.82 -16.29 3.47
N ARG A 77 16.92 -14.95 3.42
CA ARG A 77 17.28 -14.11 4.57
C ARG A 77 16.30 -14.22 5.73
N THR A 78 15.00 -14.35 5.46
CA THR A 78 13.95 -14.46 6.51
C THR A 78 13.60 -15.90 6.88
N GLY A 79 13.94 -16.87 6.03
CA GLY A 79 13.63 -18.29 6.15
C GLY A 79 14.46 -19.01 7.20
N GLN A 80 15.64 -18.49 7.54
CA GLN A 80 16.40 -18.95 8.71
C GLN A 80 15.68 -18.67 10.05
N SER A 81 14.67 -17.78 10.07
CA SER A 81 13.89 -17.50 11.29
C SER A 81 12.69 -18.45 11.48
N LYS A 82 12.23 -19.16 10.43
CA LYS A 82 10.95 -19.90 10.49
C LYS A 82 11.05 -21.43 10.54
N THR A 83 12.24 -22.02 10.42
CA THR A 83 12.40 -23.48 10.55
C THR A 83 12.53 -23.99 12.00
N ALA A 84 12.39 -23.12 13.00
CA ALA A 84 12.32 -23.51 14.43
C ALA A 84 10.90 -23.43 15.05
N SER A 85 9.82 -23.56 14.26
CA SER A 85 8.48 -23.71 14.84
C SER A 85 7.55 -24.60 14.01
N ASN A 86 7.99 -25.84 13.78
CA ASN A 86 7.05 -26.94 13.63
C ASN A 86 6.30 -27.14 14.96
N LYS A 87 5.20 -26.42 15.14
CA LYS A 87 4.09 -26.88 15.96
C LYS A 87 2.79 -26.34 15.38
N PRO A 88 1.84 -27.19 14.94
CA PRO A 88 0.47 -26.73 14.81
C PRO A 88 0.02 -26.33 16.23
N LYS A 89 -0.17 -25.04 16.47
CA LYS A 89 -0.83 -24.55 17.68
C LYS A 89 -2.30 -24.91 17.55
N ALA A 90 -2.59 -26.18 17.83
CA ALA A 90 -3.93 -26.70 17.95
C ALA A 90 -4.75 -25.79 18.89
N ALA A 91 -6.01 -25.63 18.54
CA ALA A 91 -6.98 -24.84 19.28
C ALA A 91 -7.17 -25.37 20.72
N VAL A 92 -6.35 -24.91 21.67
CA VAL A 92 -6.52 -25.24 23.11
C VAL A 92 -7.55 -24.33 23.80
N THR A 93 -8.08 -23.30 23.12
CA THR A 93 -9.03 -22.34 23.74
C THR A 93 -10.50 -22.73 23.61
N ALA A 94 -10.84 -23.67 22.72
CA ALA A 94 -12.23 -24.04 22.47
C ALA A 94 -12.82 -24.97 23.55
N SER A 95 -12.02 -25.86 24.17
CA SER A 95 -12.55 -26.79 25.20
C SER A 95 -12.69 -26.12 26.58
N ALA A 96 -11.71 -25.30 26.99
CA ALA A 96 -11.75 -24.61 28.29
C ALA A 96 -12.93 -23.62 28.40
N THR A 97 -13.30 -22.98 27.28
CA THR A 97 -14.45 -22.07 27.24
C THR A 97 -15.77 -22.84 27.31
N LYS A 98 -15.88 -23.97 26.61
CA LYS A 98 -17.05 -24.86 26.69
C LYS A 98 -17.23 -25.43 28.10
N GLU A 99 -16.16 -25.83 28.78
CA GLU A 99 -16.22 -26.33 30.16
C GLU A 99 -16.69 -25.28 31.16
N LYS A 100 -16.25 -24.02 31.03
CA LYS A 100 -16.73 -22.91 31.88
C LYS A 100 -18.24 -22.69 31.69
N ILE A 101 -18.72 -22.73 30.45
CA ILE A 101 -20.14 -22.55 30.11
C ILE A 101 -20.97 -23.70 30.71
N VAL A 102 -20.53 -24.95 30.54
CA VAL A 102 -21.24 -26.12 31.10
C VAL A 102 -21.27 -26.08 32.63
N ARG A 103 -20.18 -25.68 33.28
CA ARG A 103 -20.11 -25.56 34.75
C ARG A 103 -21.04 -24.46 35.26
N ALA A 104 -21.13 -23.32 34.57
CA ALA A 104 -22.04 -22.24 34.91
C ALA A 104 -23.52 -22.67 34.78
N LEU A 105 -23.85 -23.42 33.72
CA LEU A 105 -25.21 -23.95 33.51
C LEU A 105 -25.61 -24.99 34.57
N LYS A 106 -24.69 -25.88 34.97
CA LYS A 106 -24.96 -26.88 36.03
C LYS A 106 -25.18 -26.26 37.41
N LYS A 107 -24.60 -25.08 37.69
CA LYS A 107 -24.73 -24.40 38.99
C LYS A 107 -26.05 -23.63 39.17
N LYS A 108 -26.85 -23.51 38.09
CA LYS A 108 -28.12 -22.77 38.06
C LYS A 108 -29.35 -23.69 38.10
N LYS A 109 -29.14 -25.01 38.17
CA LYS A 109 -30.13 -26.00 38.62
C LYS A 109 -29.85 -26.33 40.07
#